data_AF-A0A7G9WBJ2-F1
#
_entry.id   AF-A0A7G9WBJ2-F1
#
_cell.length_a   1.000
_cell.length_b   1.000
_cell.length_c   1.000
_cell.angle_alpha   90.00
_cell.angle_beta   90.00
_cell.angle_gamma   90.00
#
_symmetry.space_group_name_H-M   'P 1'
#
loop_
_entity.id
_entity.type
_entity.pdbx_description
1 polymer ?
#
loop_
_entity_poly.entity_id
_entity_poly.type
_entity_poly.pdbx_seq_one_letter_code
_entity_poly.pdbx_strand_id
1 'polypeptide(L)'
;MFKIATITGAGISKASGVPTFEERGDLRDKLSREFFESSPREFYDILLTMEAKIKLAKPNDAHLALAEFEVPIVTMNIDGLHHRAGSSNVVEIHGNLESVYCHSCNLDFDLNIIKENINCPECRRTLEPNVVLYGDMLPKFHEALETIGYTERLLVVGTSFYTSTVCELVDWAKFSNIPVDIINDNSETKVREYLKKYM
;
A
#
# COMPACT_ATOMS: atom_id res chain seq x y z
N MET A 1 0.62 -4.09 23.36
CA MET A 1 1.83 -3.57 22.70
C MET A 1 2.38 -4.70 21.85
N PHE A 2 2.68 -4.46 20.58
CA PHE A 2 3.25 -5.47 19.69
C PHE A 2 4.77 -5.51 19.83
N LYS A 3 5.40 -6.66 19.60
CA LYS A 3 6.88 -6.73 19.59
C LYS A 3 7.47 -6.00 18.38
N ILE A 4 6.87 -6.22 17.21
CA ILE A 4 7.29 -5.63 15.94
C ILE A 4 6.04 -5.14 15.22
N ALA A 5 6.14 -3.97 14.60
CA ALA A 5 5.26 -3.53 13.52
C ALA A 5 6.12 -3.28 12.28
N THR A 6 5.51 -3.37 11.09
CA THR A 6 6.24 -3.25 9.83
C THR A 6 5.72 -2.10 8.98
N ILE A 7 6.62 -1.34 8.34
CA ILE A 7 6.29 -0.52 7.17
C ILE A 7 6.74 -1.27 5.92
N THR A 8 5.86 -1.41 4.91
CA THR A 8 6.21 -2.05 3.65
C THR A 8 6.02 -1.14 2.44
N GLY A 9 6.94 -1.22 1.49
CA GLY A 9 6.84 -0.59 0.17
C GLY A 9 6.96 -1.59 -0.97
N ALA A 10 7.00 -1.09 -2.22
CA ALA A 10 6.88 -1.93 -3.42
C ALA A 10 7.98 -3.00 -3.53
N GLY A 11 9.14 -2.80 -2.90
CA GLY A 11 10.24 -3.76 -2.90
C GLY A 11 9.88 -5.10 -2.29
N ILE A 12 8.96 -5.16 -1.31
CA ILE A 12 8.53 -6.44 -0.72
C ILE A 12 7.80 -7.31 -1.74
N SER A 13 7.11 -6.68 -2.70
CA SER A 13 6.29 -7.34 -3.73
C SER A 13 7.10 -7.66 -5.00
N LYS A 14 8.38 -7.30 -5.07
CA LYS A 14 9.22 -7.52 -6.25
C LYS A 14 9.38 -9.01 -6.58
N ALA A 15 9.63 -9.85 -5.58
CA ALA A 15 9.72 -11.30 -5.75
C ALA A 15 8.38 -11.96 -6.14
N SER A 16 7.27 -11.22 -5.99
CA SER A 16 5.93 -11.62 -6.44
C SER A 16 5.62 -11.20 -7.87
N GLY A 17 6.55 -10.52 -8.56
CA GLY A 17 6.38 -10.04 -9.94
C GLY A 17 5.63 -8.71 -10.06
N VAL A 18 5.40 -8.00 -8.94
CA VAL A 18 4.81 -6.66 -8.96
C VAL A 18 5.93 -5.65 -9.25
N PRO A 19 5.83 -4.83 -10.32
CA PRO A 19 6.86 -3.86 -10.68
C PRO A 19 6.91 -2.71 -9.67
N THR A 20 8.09 -2.12 -9.46
CA THR A 20 8.25 -0.95 -8.58
C THR A 20 8.01 0.36 -9.35
N PHE A 21 7.73 1.45 -8.63
CA PHE A 21 7.53 2.77 -9.22
C PHE A 21 8.80 3.36 -9.85
N GLU A 22 9.98 3.04 -9.31
CA GLU A 22 11.27 3.48 -9.86
C GLU A 22 11.50 2.98 -11.29
N GLU A 23 10.88 1.85 -11.64
CA GLU A 23 10.94 1.27 -12.98
C GLU A 23 9.97 1.97 -13.97
N ARG A 24 9.21 2.99 -13.53
CA ARG A 24 8.16 3.69 -14.29
C ARG A 24 8.14 5.21 -14.05
N GLY A 25 9.17 5.92 -14.51
CA GLY A 25 9.33 7.35 -14.28
C GLY A 25 8.19 8.26 -14.76
N ASP A 26 7.46 7.88 -15.81
CA ASP A 26 6.31 8.64 -16.35
C ASP A 26 4.99 8.39 -15.59
N LEU A 27 4.95 7.34 -14.77
CA LEU A 27 3.72 6.91 -14.09
C LEU A 27 3.34 7.88 -12.96
N ARG A 28 4.31 8.60 -12.40
CA ARG A 28 4.07 9.53 -11.29
C ARG A 28 3.11 10.66 -11.66
N ASP A 29 3.38 11.31 -12.79
CA ASP A 29 2.55 12.44 -13.26
C ASP A 29 1.12 11.95 -13.55
N LYS A 30 1.00 10.72 -14.05
CA LYS A 30 -0.26 10.05 -14.36
C LYS A 30 -1.00 9.51 -13.13
N LEU A 31 -0.37 9.46 -11.96
CA LEU A 31 -1.00 9.07 -10.68
C LEU A 31 -1.23 10.26 -9.75
N SER A 32 -1.33 11.47 -10.31
CA SER A 32 -1.64 12.69 -9.58
C SER A 32 -3.14 13.00 -9.56
N ARG A 33 -3.58 13.75 -8.53
CA ARG A 33 -4.94 14.27 -8.44
C ARG A 33 -5.31 15.10 -9.68
N GLU A 34 -4.38 15.95 -10.13
CA GLU A 34 -4.53 16.80 -11.32
C GLU A 34 -4.75 15.97 -12.59
N PHE A 35 -4.01 14.87 -12.77
CA PHE A 35 -4.19 14.00 -13.93
C PHE A 35 -5.53 13.27 -13.89
N PHE A 36 -5.96 12.78 -12.72
CA PHE A 36 -7.27 12.14 -12.60
C PHE A 36 -8.43 13.13 -12.88
N GLU A 37 -8.32 14.40 -12.46
CA GLU A 37 -9.33 15.43 -12.79
C GLU A 37 -9.40 15.76 -14.28
N SER A 38 -8.24 15.87 -14.93
CA SER A 38 -8.15 16.26 -16.34
C SER A 38 -8.42 15.11 -17.32
N SER A 39 -8.01 13.88 -16.97
CA SER A 39 -8.05 12.70 -17.84
C SER A 39 -8.52 11.44 -17.10
N PRO A 40 -9.75 11.42 -16.52
CA PRO A 40 -10.18 10.34 -15.64
C PRO A 40 -10.26 8.97 -16.32
N ARG A 41 -10.61 8.93 -17.61
CA ARG A 41 -10.64 7.67 -18.36
C ARG A 41 -9.25 7.06 -18.52
N GLU A 42 -8.28 7.88 -18.93
CA GLU A 42 -6.89 7.42 -19.13
C GLU A 42 -6.26 7.00 -17.79
N PHE A 43 -6.53 7.75 -16.72
CA PHE A 43 -6.15 7.39 -15.36
C PHE A 43 -6.66 5.98 -14.99
N TYR A 44 -7.94 5.70 -15.25
CA TYR A 44 -8.52 4.39 -14.96
C TYR A 44 -7.98 3.27 -15.84
N ASP A 45 -7.64 3.53 -17.10
CA ASP A 45 -6.98 2.53 -17.97
C ASP A 45 -5.61 2.12 -17.43
N ILE A 46 -4.88 3.06 -16.80
CA ILE A 46 -3.62 2.80 -16.10
C ILE A 46 -3.85 1.93 -14.87
N LEU A 47 -4.83 2.27 -14.03
CA LEU A 47 -5.15 1.46 -12.84
C LEU A 47 -5.59 0.04 -13.21
N LEU A 48 -6.41 -0.13 -14.25
CA LEU A 48 -6.80 -1.45 -14.75
C LEU A 48 -5.60 -2.26 -15.25
N THR A 49 -4.63 -1.60 -15.88
CA THR A 49 -3.38 -2.25 -16.33
C THR A 49 -2.54 -2.70 -15.13
N MET A 50 -2.50 -1.93 -14.05
CA MET A 50 -1.82 -2.30 -12.81
C MET A 50 -2.53 -3.46 -12.11
N GLU A 51 -3.86 -3.37 -11.95
CA GLU A 51 -4.70 -4.40 -11.34
C GLU A 51 -4.54 -5.76 -12.05
N ALA A 52 -4.56 -5.76 -13.39
CA ALA A 52 -4.41 -6.98 -14.17
C ALA A 52 -3.07 -7.70 -13.91
N LYS A 53 -1.99 -6.95 -13.64
CA LYS A 53 -0.67 -7.53 -13.28
C LYS A 53 -0.67 -8.05 -11.86
N ILE A 54 -1.22 -7.28 -10.92
CA ILE A 54 -1.29 -7.63 -9.50
C ILE A 54 -2.13 -8.89 -9.28
N LYS A 55 -3.23 -9.07 -10.03
CA LYS A 55 -4.07 -10.28 -9.98
C LYS A 55 -3.30 -11.58 -10.27
N LEU A 56 -2.23 -11.51 -11.06
CA LEU A 56 -1.39 -12.67 -11.38
C LEU A 56 -0.30 -12.92 -10.31
N ALA A 57 0.10 -11.90 -9.56
CA ALA A 57 1.08 -12.01 -8.49
C ALA A 57 0.56 -12.93 -7.37
N LYS A 58 1.45 -13.56 -6.60
CA LYS A 58 1.11 -14.32 -5.39
C LYS A 58 1.94 -13.81 -4.21
N PRO A 59 1.42 -13.87 -2.97
CA PRO A 59 2.23 -13.52 -1.81
C PRO A 59 3.51 -14.36 -1.79
N ASN A 60 4.64 -13.72 -1.58
CA ASN A 60 5.93 -14.39 -1.38
C ASN A 60 6.15 -14.68 0.12
N ASP A 61 7.28 -15.29 0.45
CA ASP A 61 7.57 -15.72 1.82
C ASP A 61 7.65 -14.56 2.83
N ALA A 62 8.00 -13.34 2.42
CA ALA A 62 7.95 -12.18 3.32
C ALA A 62 6.52 -11.86 3.77
N HIS A 63 5.57 -11.86 2.83
CA HIS A 63 4.15 -11.63 3.14
C HIS A 63 3.59 -12.74 4.02
N LEU A 64 3.90 -13.99 3.67
CA LEU A 64 3.47 -15.18 4.43
C LEU A 64 4.05 -15.15 5.85
N ALA A 65 5.31 -14.76 6.01
CA ALA A 65 5.93 -14.64 7.33
C ALA A 65 5.27 -13.52 8.16
N LEU A 66 5.00 -12.36 7.58
CA LEU A 66 4.30 -11.29 8.31
C LEU A 66 2.90 -11.72 8.76
N ALA A 67 2.18 -12.47 7.93
CA ALA A 67 0.88 -13.05 8.29
C ALA A 67 1.00 -14.12 9.39
N GLU A 68 1.93 -15.07 9.24
CA GLU A 68 2.15 -16.17 10.20
C GLU A 68 2.51 -15.68 11.60
N PHE A 69 3.31 -14.61 11.69
CA PHE A 69 3.72 -14.01 12.95
C PHE A 69 2.74 -12.92 13.45
N GLU A 70 1.59 -12.74 12.77
CA GLU A 70 0.56 -11.76 13.12
C GLU A 70 1.11 -10.32 13.30
N VAL A 71 2.08 -9.95 12.49
CA VAL A 71 2.76 -8.65 12.58
C VAL A 71 1.83 -7.56 12.03
N PRO A 72 1.56 -6.46 12.78
CA PRO A 72 0.88 -5.28 12.25
C PRO A 72 1.65 -4.66 11.09
N ILE A 73 0.93 -4.27 10.03
CA ILE A 73 1.53 -3.80 8.79
C ILE A 73 0.97 -2.43 8.44
N VAL A 74 1.86 -1.46 8.23
CA VAL A 74 1.56 -0.21 7.53
C VAL A 74 2.11 -0.36 6.12
N THR A 75 1.25 -0.38 5.10
CA THR A 75 1.69 -0.61 3.72
C THR A 75 1.41 0.57 2.81
N MET A 76 2.43 0.95 2.03
CA MET A 76 2.31 1.88 0.91
C MET A 76 1.87 1.20 -0.39
N ASN A 77 1.75 -0.13 -0.38
CA ASN A 77 1.34 -0.89 -1.55
C ASN A 77 -0.18 -0.95 -1.66
N ILE A 78 -0.67 -0.93 -2.90
CA ILE A 78 -2.09 -1.03 -3.25
C ILE A 78 -2.44 -2.42 -3.83
N ASP A 79 -1.57 -3.40 -3.63
CA ASP A 79 -1.58 -4.69 -4.32
C ASP A 79 -2.37 -5.80 -3.62
N GLY A 80 -2.80 -5.58 -2.38
CA GLY A 80 -3.55 -6.55 -1.58
C GLY A 80 -2.80 -7.83 -1.23
N LEU A 81 -1.48 -7.94 -1.47
CA LEU A 81 -0.73 -9.18 -1.24
C LEU A 81 -0.64 -9.55 0.24
N HIS A 82 -0.66 -8.57 1.16
CA HIS A 82 -0.72 -8.83 2.60
C HIS A 82 -2.02 -9.50 3.01
N HIS A 83 -3.17 -8.98 2.58
CA HIS A 83 -4.46 -9.60 2.84
C HIS A 83 -4.55 -11.01 2.25
N ARG A 84 -4.05 -11.20 1.02
CA ARG A 84 -3.99 -12.52 0.37
C ARG A 84 -3.03 -13.49 1.05
N ALA A 85 -2.03 -13.00 1.78
CA ALA A 85 -1.16 -13.84 2.61
C ALA A 85 -1.83 -14.29 3.91
N GLY A 86 -2.93 -13.64 4.31
CA GLY A 86 -3.65 -13.90 5.55
C GLY A 86 -3.41 -12.87 6.65
N SER A 87 -2.74 -11.75 6.38
CA SER A 87 -2.55 -10.68 7.36
C SER A 87 -3.88 -10.02 7.73
N SER A 88 -4.16 -9.93 9.03
CA SER A 88 -5.42 -9.39 9.58
C SER A 88 -5.31 -7.92 10.04
N ASN A 89 -4.10 -7.45 10.37
CA ASN A 89 -3.86 -6.08 10.84
C ASN A 89 -3.01 -5.30 9.82
N VAL A 90 -3.69 -4.73 8.81
CA VAL A 90 -3.06 -4.02 7.70
C VAL A 90 -3.66 -2.63 7.53
N VAL A 91 -2.81 -1.61 7.65
CA VAL A 91 -3.11 -0.20 7.39
C VAL A 91 -2.60 0.16 5.99
N GLU A 92 -3.51 0.17 5.02
CA GLU A 92 -3.25 0.56 3.63
C GLU A 92 -3.23 2.09 3.49
N ILE A 93 -2.08 2.72 3.71
CA ILE A 93 -1.99 4.20 3.75
C ILE A 93 -2.14 4.87 2.38
N HIS A 94 -1.95 4.12 1.29
CA HIS A 94 -2.18 4.58 -0.08
C HIS A 94 -3.47 3.99 -0.69
N GLY A 95 -4.33 3.37 0.12
CA GLY A 95 -5.55 2.73 -0.34
C GLY A 95 -5.30 1.41 -1.09
N ASN A 96 -6.21 1.02 -1.98
CA ASN A 96 -6.16 -0.26 -2.67
C ASN A 96 -6.81 -0.24 -4.06
N LEU A 97 -6.55 -1.28 -4.86
CA LEU A 97 -7.12 -1.49 -6.20
C LEU A 97 -8.34 -2.43 -6.19
N GLU A 98 -9.13 -2.44 -5.12
CA GLU A 98 -10.30 -3.32 -5.01
C GLU A 98 -11.61 -2.58 -5.27
N SER A 99 -11.68 -1.30 -4.92
CA SER A 99 -12.91 -0.52 -5.00
C SER A 99 -12.73 0.88 -5.57
N VAL A 100 -13.88 1.47 -5.91
CA VAL A 100 -14.06 2.88 -6.23
C VAL A 100 -15.28 3.38 -5.47
N TYR A 101 -15.31 4.66 -5.15
CA TYR A 101 -16.30 5.23 -4.24
C TYR A 101 -17.07 6.38 -4.90
N CYS A 102 -18.36 6.47 -4.61
CA CYS A 102 -19.19 7.60 -5.03
C CYS A 102 -19.49 8.51 -3.83
N HIS A 103 -18.81 9.67 -3.75
CA HIS A 103 -19.06 10.68 -2.71
C HIS A 103 -20.50 11.20 -2.65
N SER A 104 -21.22 11.10 -3.75
CA SER A 104 -22.57 11.66 -3.87
C SER A 104 -23.65 10.72 -3.37
N CYS A 105 -23.43 9.42 -3.57
CA CYS A 105 -24.34 8.38 -3.11
C CYS A 105 -23.90 7.77 -1.78
N ASN A 106 -22.65 8.03 -1.35
CA ASN A 106 -22.00 7.37 -0.23
C ASN A 106 -22.00 5.84 -0.40
N LEU A 107 -21.55 5.38 -1.57
CA LEU A 107 -21.55 3.96 -1.94
C LEU A 107 -20.19 3.55 -2.50
N ASP A 108 -19.72 2.38 -2.05
CA ASP A 108 -18.58 1.67 -2.62
C ASP A 108 -19.02 0.73 -3.75
N PHE A 109 -18.18 0.64 -4.78
CA PHE A 109 -18.33 -0.28 -5.90
C PHE A 109 -17.02 -1.03 -6.11
N ASP A 110 -17.10 -2.27 -6.57
CA ASP A 110 -15.92 -3.02 -7.00
C ASP A 110 -15.26 -2.31 -8.20
N LEU A 111 -13.92 -2.27 -8.23
CA LEU A 111 -13.15 -1.60 -9.28
C LEU A 111 -13.56 -2.08 -10.69
N ASN A 112 -14.01 -3.32 -10.87
CA ASN A 112 -14.41 -3.81 -12.20
C ASN A 112 -15.52 -2.98 -12.87
N ILE A 113 -16.32 -2.21 -12.11
CA ILE A 113 -17.36 -1.34 -12.68
C ILE A 113 -16.79 -0.33 -13.68
N ILE A 114 -15.57 0.14 -13.47
CA ILE A 114 -14.91 1.14 -14.34
C ILE A 114 -14.53 0.59 -15.72
N LYS A 115 -14.52 -0.75 -15.89
CA LYS A 115 -14.31 -1.38 -17.20
C LYS A 115 -15.46 -1.06 -18.16
N GLU A 116 -16.67 -0.96 -17.61
CA GLU A 116 -17.88 -0.61 -18.36
C GLU A 116 -18.07 0.91 -18.40
N ASN A 117 -18.04 1.56 -17.22
CA ASN A 117 -18.27 2.99 -17.10
C ASN A 117 -17.59 3.56 -15.85
N ILE A 118 -16.87 4.68 -16.00
CA ILE A 118 -16.19 5.36 -14.89
C ILE A 118 -17.14 6.21 -14.03
N ASN A 119 -18.42 6.28 -14.41
CA ASN A 119 -19.45 7.06 -13.73
C ASN A 119 -20.36 6.15 -12.90
N CYS A 120 -20.76 6.64 -11.73
CA CYS A 120 -21.68 5.97 -10.82
C CYS A 120 -22.99 5.60 -11.53
N PRO A 121 -23.48 4.35 -11.39
CA PRO A 121 -24.70 3.91 -12.04
C PRO A 121 -25.95 4.66 -11.54
N GLU A 122 -25.92 5.13 -10.29
CA GLU A 122 -27.04 5.82 -9.64
C GLU A 122 -27.13 7.30 -10.01
N CYS A 123 -26.03 8.05 -9.84
CA CYS A 123 -26.04 9.52 -9.96
C CYS A 123 -25.25 10.07 -11.16
N ARG A 124 -24.60 9.18 -11.94
CA ARG A 124 -23.80 9.53 -13.14
C ARG A 124 -22.59 10.44 -12.90
N ARG A 125 -22.22 10.73 -11.65
CA ARG A 125 -20.95 11.41 -11.32
C ARG A 125 -19.78 10.44 -11.43
N THR A 126 -18.60 10.94 -11.79
CA THR A 126 -17.37 10.13 -11.84
C THR A 126 -17.12 9.48 -10.49
N LEU A 127 -16.76 8.20 -10.51
CA LEU A 127 -16.36 7.46 -9.31
C LEU A 127 -14.96 7.91 -8.90
N GLU A 128 -14.73 8.06 -7.60
CA GLU A 128 -13.44 8.37 -7.02
C GLU A 128 -12.64 7.07 -6.85
N PRO A 129 -11.35 7.01 -7.24
CA PRO A 129 -10.52 5.86 -7.00
C PRO A 129 -10.25 5.70 -5.50
N ASN A 130 -10.19 4.46 -5.01
CA ASN A 130 -9.78 4.19 -3.63
C ASN A 130 -8.25 4.10 -3.46
N VAL A 131 -7.49 4.73 -4.36
CA VAL A 131 -6.02 4.88 -4.22
C VAL A 131 -5.69 6.34 -3.91
N VAL A 132 -4.72 6.55 -3.03
CA VAL A 132 -4.26 7.91 -2.71
C VAL A 132 -3.35 8.42 -3.83
N LEU A 133 -3.69 9.58 -4.38
CA LEU A 133 -2.98 10.18 -5.51
C LEU A 133 -1.89 11.14 -5.02
N TYR A 134 -0.91 11.42 -5.89
CA TYR A 134 0.02 12.52 -5.62
C TYR A 134 -0.76 13.84 -5.54
N GLY A 135 -0.62 14.53 -4.40
CA GLY A 135 -1.35 15.75 -4.06
C GLY A 135 -2.45 15.54 -3.01
N ASP A 136 -2.84 14.30 -2.74
CA ASP A 136 -3.88 13.99 -1.76
C ASP A 136 -3.32 13.94 -0.32
N MET A 137 -4.24 14.12 0.63
CA MET A 137 -3.99 13.79 2.03
C MET A 137 -4.00 12.26 2.23
N LEU A 138 -3.22 11.77 3.19
CA LEU A 138 -3.20 10.35 3.56
C LEU A 138 -4.26 10.07 4.64
N PRO A 139 -5.43 9.48 4.31
CA PRO A 139 -6.55 9.36 5.26
C PRO A 139 -6.21 8.48 6.47
N LYS A 140 -5.40 7.44 6.27
CA LYS A 140 -4.98 6.49 7.32
C LYS A 140 -3.63 6.84 7.96
N PHE A 141 -3.14 8.06 7.78
CA PHE A 141 -1.83 8.44 8.35
C PHE A 141 -1.82 8.39 9.87
N HIS A 142 -2.89 8.84 10.52
CA HIS A 142 -2.99 8.78 11.98
C HIS A 142 -2.99 7.34 12.50
N GLU A 143 -3.78 6.46 11.87
CA GLU A 143 -3.82 5.03 12.19
C GLU A 143 -2.44 4.36 12.03
N ALA A 144 -1.67 4.77 11.02
CA ALA A 144 -0.29 4.32 10.84
C ALA A 144 0.62 4.78 11.99
N LEU A 145 0.51 6.04 12.43
CA LEU A 145 1.26 6.55 13.58
C LEU A 145 0.90 5.81 14.88
N GLU A 146 -0.38 5.53 15.10
CA GLU A 146 -0.86 4.75 16.25
C GLU A 146 -0.33 3.31 16.22
N THR A 147 -0.39 2.66 15.06
CA THR A 147 0.14 1.30 14.86
C THR A 147 1.63 1.24 15.20
N ILE A 148 2.40 2.21 14.73
CA ILE A 148 3.84 2.32 15.03
C ILE A 148 4.06 2.70 16.50
N GLY A 149 3.26 3.59 17.08
CA GLY A 149 3.40 4.01 18.47
C GLY A 149 3.14 2.90 19.49
N TYR A 150 2.49 1.81 19.07
CA TYR A 150 2.14 0.67 19.92
C TYR A 150 3.05 -0.56 19.73
N THR A 151 4.27 -0.38 19.20
CA THR A 151 5.27 -1.45 19.04
C THR A 151 6.58 -1.18 19.80
N GLU A 152 7.28 -2.26 20.17
CA GLU A 152 8.64 -2.20 20.75
C GLU A 152 9.71 -1.95 19.68
N ARG A 153 9.42 -2.28 18.42
CA ARG A 153 10.37 -2.16 17.30
C ARG A 153 9.64 -1.94 15.97
N LEU A 154 10.24 -1.14 15.11
CA LEU A 154 9.79 -0.93 13.74
C LEU A 154 10.70 -1.65 12.75
N LEU A 155 10.12 -2.48 11.88
CA LEU A 155 10.81 -3.06 10.73
C LEU A 155 10.36 -2.34 9.46
N VAL A 156 11.29 -1.86 8.63
CA VAL A 156 10.98 -1.25 7.33
C VAL A 156 11.42 -2.19 6.22
N VAL A 157 10.52 -2.55 5.31
CA VAL A 157 10.76 -3.57 4.28
C VAL A 157 10.48 -3.05 2.87
N GLY A 158 11.48 -3.16 2.00
CA GLY A 158 11.30 -2.91 0.57
C GLY A 158 10.88 -1.49 0.22
N THR A 159 11.46 -0.50 0.89
CA THR A 159 11.15 0.93 0.70
C THR A 159 12.36 1.67 0.14
N SER A 160 12.16 2.51 -0.88
CA SER A 160 13.25 3.32 -1.45
C SER A 160 13.55 4.62 -0.70
N PHE A 161 12.69 5.02 0.25
CA PHE A 161 12.77 6.31 0.93
C PHE A 161 12.69 7.53 0.00
N TYR A 162 12.23 7.32 -1.23
CA TYR A 162 12.11 8.38 -2.23
C TYR A 162 10.94 9.34 -1.93
N THR A 163 9.85 8.83 -1.34
CA THR A 163 8.70 9.64 -0.89
C THR A 163 8.85 10.03 0.58
N SER A 164 8.33 11.20 0.96
CA SER A 164 8.44 11.69 2.34
C SER A 164 7.67 10.83 3.34
N THR A 165 6.60 10.16 2.91
CA THR A 165 5.71 9.38 3.78
C THR A 165 6.45 8.37 4.65
N VAL A 166 7.34 7.56 4.08
CA VAL A 166 8.10 6.57 4.86
C VAL A 166 9.11 7.25 5.78
N CYS A 167 9.71 8.36 5.35
CA CYS A 167 10.64 9.14 6.17
C CYS A 167 9.92 9.71 7.40
N GLU A 168 8.74 10.28 7.22
CA GLU A 168 7.92 10.84 8.31
C GLU A 168 7.51 9.78 9.33
N LEU A 169 7.07 8.59 8.87
CA LEU A 169 6.72 7.47 9.75
C LEU A 169 7.93 6.92 10.51
N VAL A 170 9.10 6.88 9.86
CA VAL A 170 10.36 6.46 10.51
C VAL A 170 10.84 7.49 11.52
N ASP A 171 10.70 8.77 11.22
CA ASP A 171 11.08 9.84 12.15
C ASP A 171 10.15 9.89 13.36
N TRP A 172 8.86 9.59 13.18
CA TRP A 172 7.93 9.36 14.28
C TRP A 172 8.38 8.22 15.21
N ALA A 173 8.80 7.09 14.66
CA ALA A 173 9.31 5.96 15.44
C ALA A 173 10.55 6.36 16.25
N LYS A 174 11.52 7.04 15.62
CA LYS A 174 12.73 7.53 16.30
C LYS A 174 12.40 8.54 17.40
N PHE A 175 11.50 9.48 17.15
CA PHE A 175 11.04 10.45 18.15
C PHE A 175 10.41 9.75 19.36
N SER A 176 9.74 8.62 19.12
CA SER A 176 9.14 7.77 20.14
C SER A 176 10.12 6.80 20.81
N ASN A 177 11.43 6.89 20.53
CA ASN A 177 12.48 5.97 20.97
C ASN A 177 12.27 4.50 20.57
N ILE A 178 11.57 4.27 19.46
CA ILE A 178 11.36 2.94 18.90
C ILE A 178 12.54 2.62 17.97
N PRO A 179 13.30 1.54 18.21
CA PRO A 179 14.37 1.11 17.30
C PRO A 179 13.82 0.77 15.91
N VAL A 180 14.57 1.15 14.87
CA VAL A 180 14.19 0.94 13.47
C VAL A 180 15.22 0.04 12.79
N ASP A 181 14.78 -1.08 12.24
CA ASP A 181 15.57 -1.95 11.37
C ASP A 181 15.05 -1.89 9.92
N ILE A 182 15.92 -2.13 8.94
CA ILE A 182 15.59 -2.01 7.52
C ILE A 182 16.02 -3.27 6.76
N ILE A 183 15.12 -3.81 5.93
CA ILE A 183 15.37 -4.92 4.99
C ILE A 183 14.89 -4.53 3.60
N ASN A 184 15.81 -4.08 2.74
CA ASN A 184 15.50 -3.75 1.34
C ASN A 184 15.89 -4.87 0.36
N ASP A 185 17.03 -5.52 0.57
CA ASP A 185 17.52 -6.56 -0.34
C ASP A 185 17.20 -7.96 0.14
N ASN A 186 16.69 -8.79 -0.78
CA ASN A 186 16.29 -10.18 -0.53
C ASN A 186 15.24 -10.30 0.58
N SER A 187 14.26 -9.38 0.57
CA SER A 187 13.20 -9.32 1.58
C SER A 187 12.42 -10.64 1.68
N GLU A 188 12.25 -11.35 0.56
CA GLU A 188 11.60 -12.64 0.43
C GLU A 188 12.28 -13.78 1.20
N THR A 189 13.48 -13.56 1.74
CA THR A 189 14.15 -14.52 2.64
C THR A 189 14.42 -13.91 4.01
N LYS A 190 14.96 -12.68 4.03
CA LYS A 190 15.43 -12.04 5.26
C LYS A 190 14.32 -11.64 6.23
N VAL A 191 13.11 -11.35 5.77
CA VAL A 191 11.99 -10.98 6.66
C VAL A 191 11.67 -12.13 7.61
N ARG A 192 11.56 -13.36 7.10
CA ARG A 192 11.30 -14.53 7.94
C ARG A 192 12.43 -14.80 8.94
N GLU A 193 13.68 -14.71 8.50
CA GLU A 193 14.84 -14.88 9.38
C GLU A 193 14.86 -13.86 10.51
N TYR A 194 14.53 -12.60 10.19
CA TYR A 194 14.42 -11.53 11.15
C TYR A 194 13.32 -11.82 12.17
N LEU A 195 12.11 -12.17 11.72
CA LEU A 195 10.99 -12.46 12.61
C LEU A 195 11.29 -13.63 13.55
N LYS A 196 11.90 -14.71 13.05
CA LYS A 196 12.34 -15.85 13.89
C LYS A 196 13.33 -15.46 15.00
N LYS A 197 14.08 -14.37 14.82
CA LYS A 197 15.08 -13.90 15.79
C LYS A 197 14.47 -13.01 16.88
N TYR A 198 13.45 -12.24 16.55
CA TYR A 198 12.95 -11.14 17.40
C TYR A 198 11.50 -11.31 17.89
N MET A 199 10.73 -12.23 17.30
CA MET A 199 9.39 -12.62 17.79
C MET A 199 9.49 -13.78 18.76
#